data_AF-A0A258A731-F1
#
_entry.id   AF-A0A258A731-F1
#
_cell.length_a   1.000
_cell.length_b   1.000
_cell.length_c   1.000
_cell.angle_alpha   90.00
_cell.angle_beta   90.00
_cell.angle_gamma   90.00
#
_symmetry.space_group_name_H-M   'P 1'
#
loop_
_entity.id
_entity.type
_entity.pdbx_description
1 polymer ?
#
loop_
_entity_poly.entity_id
_entity_poly.type
_entity_poly.pdbx_seq_one_letter_code
_entity_poly.pdbx_strand_id
1 'polypeptide(L)'
;MASIKAHEADRALARLDPAYRLVLIYGPDAGLVSERAAALARAHVDDPQDAFQLVRMSGDDIAGDPLRLVDEANTIGMFGGRRAIRVSPTAKMLLGAVEPLLATPSQDAIVIVEAGDLQRTNPLRTACERARTALAVPCYGDAARDLGTIIDEMVRAAGKSIDRTSRSRRCWSMPSSPGGCPCSTSRRPNSPAKGSMPASCSAPCCGTPWRC
;
A
#
# COMPACT_ATOMS: atom_id res chain seq x y z
N MET A 1 -15.66 -8.36 -12.14
CA MET A 1 -14.97 -7.12 -11.74
C MET A 1 -14.72 -7.18 -10.24
N ALA A 2 -13.60 -7.76 -9.82
CA ALA A 2 -13.15 -7.71 -8.45
C ALA A 2 -11.62 -7.52 -8.46
N SER A 3 -11.20 -6.29 -8.80
CA SER A 3 -9.84 -5.84 -8.52
C SER A 3 -9.89 -4.93 -7.29
N ILE A 4 -9.22 -5.36 -6.22
CA ILE A 4 -9.17 -4.61 -4.97
C ILE A 4 -7.98 -3.65 -5.02
N LYS A 5 -8.09 -2.50 -4.35
CA LYS A 5 -6.95 -1.58 -4.20
C LYS A 5 -5.96 -2.16 -3.19
N ALA A 6 -4.65 -1.95 -3.39
CA ALA A 6 -3.62 -2.56 -2.56
C ALA A 6 -3.82 -2.36 -1.03
N HIS A 7 -4.31 -1.20 -0.59
CA HIS A 7 -4.57 -0.92 0.84
C HIS A 7 -5.79 -1.65 1.42
N GLU A 8 -6.72 -2.11 0.57
CA GLU A 8 -7.87 -2.90 0.99
C GLU A 8 -7.59 -4.41 0.93
N ALA A 9 -6.41 -4.81 0.40
CA ALA A 9 -6.04 -6.20 0.18
C ALA A 9 -6.14 -7.02 1.47
N ASP A 10 -5.51 -6.57 2.56
CA ASP A 10 -5.46 -7.33 3.81
C ASP A 10 -6.85 -7.47 4.45
N ARG A 11 -7.67 -6.41 4.39
CA ARG A 11 -9.05 -6.44 4.88
C ARG A 11 -9.92 -7.38 4.06
N ALA A 12 -9.76 -7.37 2.74
CA ALA A 12 -10.52 -8.24 1.85
C ALA A 12 -10.11 -9.71 1.98
N LEU A 13 -8.81 -9.98 2.16
CA LEU A 13 -8.30 -11.33 2.42
C LEU A 13 -8.77 -11.87 3.77
N ALA A 14 -8.86 -11.02 4.80
CA ALA A 14 -9.38 -11.40 6.12
C ALA A 14 -10.89 -11.73 6.12
N ARG A 15 -11.65 -11.15 5.19
CA ARG A 15 -13.10 -11.38 5.04
C ARG A 15 -13.41 -11.82 3.60
N LEU A 16 -12.73 -12.87 3.14
CA LEU A 16 -12.97 -13.39 1.81
C LEU A 16 -14.39 -13.98 1.74
N ASP A 17 -15.15 -13.54 0.74
CA ASP A 17 -16.45 -14.12 0.44
C ASP A 17 -16.29 -15.57 -0.07
N PRO A 18 -17.04 -16.56 0.44
CA PRO A 18 -17.00 -17.94 -0.04
C PRO A 18 -17.30 -18.12 -1.54
N ALA A 19 -17.83 -17.09 -2.21
CA ALA A 19 -17.99 -17.08 -3.66
C ALA A 19 -16.66 -17.03 -4.44
N TYR A 20 -15.59 -16.52 -3.81
CA TYR A 20 -14.26 -16.47 -4.41
C TYR A 20 -13.51 -17.77 -4.18
N ARG A 21 -13.35 -18.56 -5.25
CA ARG A 21 -12.64 -19.84 -5.23
C ARG A 21 -11.23 -19.77 -5.81
N LEU A 22 -10.92 -18.67 -6.49
CA LEU A 22 -9.60 -18.41 -7.02
C LEU A 22 -9.12 -17.03 -6.58
N VAL A 23 -7.94 -16.95 -5.97
CA VAL A 23 -7.33 -15.69 -5.54
C VAL A 23 -5.96 -15.58 -6.20
N LEU A 24 -5.80 -14.53 -7.00
CA LEU A 24 -4.53 -14.16 -7.60
C LEU A 24 -3.90 -13.05 -6.78
N ILE A 25 -2.73 -13.31 -6.20
CA ILE A 25 -1.94 -12.31 -5.49
C ILE A 25 -0.69 -12.02 -6.33
N TYR A 26 -0.53 -10.78 -6.75
CA TYR A 26 0.54 -10.40 -7.67
C TYR A 26 1.21 -9.08 -7.27
N GLY A 27 2.52 -8.98 -7.45
CA GLY A 27 3.26 -7.75 -7.11
C GLY A 27 4.77 -7.88 -7.25
N PRO A 28 5.51 -6.76 -7.18
CA PRO A 28 6.97 -6.75 -7.24
C PRO A 28 7.63 -7.38 -6.01
N ASP A 29 6.96 -7.37 -4.85
CA ASP A 29 7.49 -7.83 -3.57
C ASP A 29 7.11 -9.28 -3.28
N ALA A 30 7.94 -10.24 -3.70
CA ALA A 30 7.67 -11.67 -3.53
C ALA A 30 7.47 -12.10 -2.06
N GLY A 31 8.17 -11.46 -1.12
CA GLY A 31 7.99 -11.72 0.32
C GLY A 31 6.58 -11.38 0.79
N LEU A 32 6.11 -10.16 0.47
CA LEU A 32 4.77 -9.69 0.84
C LEU A 32 3.66 -10.52 0.18
N VAL A 33 3.86 -10.90 -1.09
CA VAL A 33 2.96 -11.80 -1.82
C VAL A 33 2.85 -13.15 -1.11
N SER A 34 3.99 -13.75 -0.73
CA SER A 34 4.00 -15.07 -0.11
C SER A 34 3.46 -15.06 1.32
N GLU A 35 3.70 -13.99 2.08
CA GLU A 35 3.13 -13.78 3.41
C GLU A 35 1.60 -13.69 3.35
N ARG A 36 1.06 -12.89 2.42
CA ARG A 36 -0.39 -12.76 2.22
C ARG A 36 -1.03 -14.06 1.75
N ALA A 37 -0.40 -14.77 0.82
CA ALA A 37 -0.86 -16.08 0.38
C ALA A 37 -0.85 -17.10 1.52
N ALA A 38 0.17 -17.06 2.39
CA ALA A 38 0.25 -17.91 3.57
C ALA A 38 -0.84 -17.59 4.59
N ALA A 39 -1.07 -16.30 4.85
CA ALA A 39 -2.11 -15.85 5.78
C ALA A 39 -3.50 -16.26 5.28
N LEU A 40 -3.79 -16.06 4.00
CA LEU A 40 -5.06 -16.45 3.39
C LEU A 40 -5.30 -17.96 3.51
N ALA A 41 -4.29 -18.77 3.18
CA ALA A 41 -4.39 -20.22 3.23
C ALA A 41 -4.64 -20.72 4.66
N ARG A 42 -3.91 -20.16 5.64
CA ARG A 42 -4.08 -20.49 7.07
C ARG A 42 -5.45 -20.07 7.60
N ALA A 43 -6.06 -19.01 7.06
CA ALA A 43 -7.39 -18.57 7.45
C ALA A 43 -8.52 -19.45 6.87
N HIS A 44 -8.25 -20.18 5.79
CA HIS A 44 -9.24 -21.03 5.11
C HIS A 44 -9.20 -22.49 5.54
N VAL A 45 -8.15 -22.91 6.23
CA VAL A 45 -7.85 -24.30 6.57
C VAL A 45 -7.88 -24.46 8.09
N ASP A 46 -8.39 -25.59 8.58
CA ASP A 46 -8.45 -25.87 10.02
C ASP A 46 -7.08 -26.27 10.58
N ASP A 47 -6.32 -27.10 9.85
CA ASP A 47 -4.93 -27.44 10.16
C ASP A 47 -3.97 -27.13 8.98
N PRO A 48 -3.17 -26.05 9.06
CA PRO A 48 -2.25 -25.68 7.99
C PRO A 48 -1.00 -26.58 7.88
N GLN A 49 -0.80 -27.53 8.81
CA GLN A 49 0.25 -28.55 8.72
C GLN A 49 -0.24 -29.84 8.02
N ASP A 50 -1.55 -30.01 7.85
CA ASP A 50 -2.11 -31.13 7.14
C ASP A 50 -1.92 -30.96 5.62
N ALA A 51 -1.16 -31.89 5.03
CA ALA A 51 -0.89 -31.90 3.60
C ALA A 51 -2.14 -32.12 2.72
N PHE A 52 -3.23 -32.65 3.29
CA PHE A 52 -4.49 -32.84 2.56
C PHE A 52 -5.35 -31.57 2.51
N GLN A 53 -5.23 -30.73 3.55
CA GLN A 53 -5.95 -29.45 3.60
C GLN A 53 -5.15 -28.32 2.97
N LEU A 54 -3.82 -28.30 3.14
CA LEU A 54 -2.94 -27.29 2.54
C LEU A 54 -1.94 -27.90 1.56
N VAL A 55 -2.29 -27.89 0.28
CA VAL A 55 -1.41 -28.37 -0.80
C VAL A 55 -0.55 -27.23 -1.31
N ARG A 56 0.76 -27.46 -1.43
CA ARG A 56 1.72 -26.50 -2.03
C ARG A 56 2.23 -27.09 -3.34
N MET A 57 2.09 -26.34 -4.42
CA MET A 57 2.52 -26.73 -5.76
C MET A 57 3.47 -25.68 -6.33
N SER A 58 4.43 -26.13 -7.14
CA SER A 58 5.30 -25.23 -7.90
C SER A 58 4.56 -24.70 -9.13
N GLY A 59 4.62 -23.40 -9.37
CA GLY A 59 4.08 -22.82 -10.60
C GLY A 59 4.82 -23.32 -11.86
N ASP A 60 6.10 -23.67 -11.75
CA ASP A 60 6.85 -24.19 -12.89
C ASP A 60 6.41 -25.60 -13.32
N ASP A 61 5.98 -26.42 -12.35
CA ASP A 61 5.45 -27.76 -12.60
C ASP A 61 4.07 -27.67 -13.24
N ILE A 62 3.20 -26.77 -12.74
CA ILE A 62 1.87 -26.53 -13.29
C ILE A 62 1.95 -25.93 -14.69
N ALA A 63 2.94 -25.09 -14.96
CA ALA A 63 3.16 -24.57 -16.31
C ALA A 63 3.58 -25.67 -17.30
N GLY A 64 4.24 -26.73 -16.82
CA GLY A 64 4.56 -27.91 -17.62
C GLY A 64 3.36 -28.84 -17.81
N ASP A 65 2.56 -29.02 -16.76
CA ASP A 65 1.35 -29.85 -16.78
C ASP A 65 0.15 -29.12 -16.12
N PRO A 66 -0.65 -28.39 -16.93
CA PRO A 66 -1.79 -27.62 -16.43
C PRO A 66 -2.91 -28.46 -15.81
N LEU A 67 -3.04 -29.73 -16.21
CA LEU A 67 -4.13 -30.60 -15.75
C LEU A 67 -3.98 -30.98 -14.28
N ARG A 68 -2.74 -31.04 -13.77
CA ARG A 68 -2.47 -31.37 -12.35
C ARG A 68 -3.14 -30.41 -11.38
N LEU A 69 -3.20 -29.12 -11.71
CA LEU A 69 -3.87 -28.14 -10.84
C LEU A 69 -5.39 -28.38 -10.81
N VAL A 70 -5.97 -28.74 -11.96
CA VAL A 70 -7.40 -29.02 -12.10
C VAL A 70 -7.78 -30.29 -11.36
N ASP A 71 -6.95 -31.33 -11.45
CA ASP A 71 -7.17 -32.60 -10.75
C ASP A 71 -7.11 -32.39 -9.24
N GLU A 72 -6.13 -31.64 -8.74
CA GLU A 72 -5.99 -31.38 -7.31
C GLU A 72 -7.14 -30.53 -6.76
N ALA A 73 -7.58 -29.52 -7.53
CA ALA A 73 -8.70 -28.65 -7.16
C ALA A 73 -10.06 -29.36 -7.14
N ASN A 74 -10.25 -30.37 -7.99
CA ASN A 74 -11.46 -31.19 -8.05
C ASN A 74 -11.39 -32.44 -7.17
N THR A 75 -10.22 -32.74 -6.59
CA THR A 75 -10.08 -33.86 -5.67
C THR A 75 -10.93 -33.62 -4.43
N ILE A 76 -11.86 -34.54 -4.18
CA ILE A 76 -12.75 -34.46 -3.02
C ILE A 76 -11.93 -34.85 -1.80
N GLY A 77 -11.80 -33.93 -0.84
CA GLY A 77 -11.18 -34.21 0.44
C GLY A 77 -12.01 -35.24 1.20
N MET A 78 -11.50 -36.47 1.32
CA MET A 78 -12.19 -37.56 2.02
C MET A 78 -12.53 -37.24 3.49
N PHE A 79 -11.85 -36.26 4.09
CA PHE A 79 -12.02 -35.89 5.49
C PHE A 79 -13.04 -34.78 5.74
N GLY A 80 -13.73 -34.27 4.72
CA GLY A 80 -14.76 -33.25 4.89
C GLY A 80 -14.19 -31.97 5.52
N GLY A 81 -13.80 -31.02 4.70
CA GLY A 81 -13.17 -29.80 5.20
C GLY A 81 -12.85 -28.83 4.08
N ARG A 82 -12.47 -27.60 4.46
CA ARG A 82 -12.06 -26.57 3.52
C ARG A 82 -10.60 -26.83 3.13
N ARG A 83 -10.33 -26.90 1.83
CA ARG A 83 -8.97 -27.13 1.30
C ARG A 83 -8.43 -25.84 0.70
N ALA A 84 -7.13 -25.63 0.80
CA ALA A 84 -6.41 -24.56 0.14
C ALA A 84 -5.25 -25.13 -0.68
N ILE A 85 -5.15 -24.71 -1.93
CA ILE A 85 -4.06 -25.04 -2.84
C ILE A 85 -3.27 -23.76 -3.09
N ARG A 86 -1.98 -23.77 -2.77
CA ARG A 86 -1.07 -22.65 -3.02
C ARG A 86 -0.14 -22.98 -4.17
N VAL A 87 -0.11 -22.09 -5.16
CA VAL A 87 0.79 -22.16 -6.31
C VAL A 87 1.89 -21.12 -6.13
N SER A 88 3.13 -21.59 -6.11
CA SER A 88 4.32 -20.75 -6.00
C SER A 88 4.49 -19.86 -7.24
N PRO A 89 5.11 -18.67 -7.11
CA PRO A 89 5.30 -17.77 -8.24
C PRO A 89 6.15 -18.40 -9.34
N THR A 90 5.72 -18.20 -10.59
CA THR A 90 6.44 -18.65 -11.79
C THR A 90 6.55 -17.52 -12.81
N ALA A 91 7.60 -17.55 -13.61
CA ALA A 91 7.76 -16.68 -14.78
C ALA A 91 6.96 -17.16 -16.00
N LYS A 92 6.48 -18.42 -15.98
CA LYS A 92 5.76 -19.04 -17.10
C LYS A 92 4.27 -18.69 -17.06
N MET A 93 3.60 -18.90 -18.19
CA MET A 93 2.19 -18.54 -18.35
C MET A 93 1.28 -19.64 -17.79
N LEU A 94 0.59 -19.36 -16.69
CA LEU A 94 -0.32 -20.31 -16.01
C LEU A 94 -1.77 -20.28 -16.53
N LEU A 95 -2.04 -19.57 -17.63
CA LEU A 95 -3.40 -19.36 -18.13
C LEU A 95 -4.15 -20.68 -18.36
N GLY A 96 -3.49 -21.67 -18.96
CA GLY A 96 -4.11 -22.96 -19.26
C GLY A 96 -4.53 -23.78 -18.04
N ALA A 97 -3.94 -23.51 -16.86
CA ALA A 97 -4.32 -24.15 -15.60
C ALA A 97 -5.44 -23.38 -14.89
N VAL A 98 -5.47 -22.06 -15.04
CA VAL A 98 -6.45 -21.16 -14.38
C VAL A 98 -7.77 -21.11 -15.14
N GLU A 99 -7.74 -21.06 -16.46
CA GLU A 99 -8.93 -20.98 -17.32
C GLU A 99 -10.00 -22.07 -17.06
N PRO A 100 -9.65 -23.37 -16.96
CA PRO A 100 -10.63 -24.40 -16.60
C PRO A 100 -11.20 -24.23 -15.19
N LEU A 101 -10.43 -23.73 -14.23
CA LEU A 101 -10.89 -23.44 -12.86
C LEU A 101 -11.83 -22.23 -12.80
N LEU A 102 -11.65 -21.26 -13.70
CA LEU A 102 -12.56 -20.12 -13.82
C LEU A 102 -13.90 -20.52 -14.45
N ALA A 103 -13.88 -21.47 -15.39
CA ALA A 103 -15.07 -22.00 -16.04
C ALA A 103 -15.87 -22.91 -15.09
N THR A 104 -15.18 -23.80 -14.38
CA THR A 104 -15.77 -24.74 -13.42
C THR A 104 -15.13 -24.54 -12.05
N PRO A 105 -15.73 -23.71 -11.17
CA PRO A 105 -15.15 -23.43 -9.86
C PRO A 105 -15.24 -24.66 -8.95
N SER A 106 -14.16 -24.93 -8.22
CA SER A 106 -14.09 -25.95 -7.18
C SER A 106 -15.03 -25.62 -6.00
N GLN A 107 -15.77 -26.62 -5.52
CA GLN A 107 -16.76 -26.43 -4.45
C GLN A 107 -16.13 -26.43 -3.04
N ASP A 108 -15.02 -27.14 -2.87
CA ASP A 108 -14.41 -27.40 -1.54
C ASP A 108 -12.99 -26.83 -1.40
N ALA A 109 -12.31 -26.56 -2.52
CA ALA A 109 -10.96 -26.04 -2.55
C ALA A 109 -10.90 -24.56 -2.97
N ILE A 110 -10.11 -23.76 -2.26
CA ILE A 110 -9.66 -22.44 -2.71
C ILE A 110 -8.28 -22.55 -3.36
N VAL A 111 -8.11 -21.94 -4.53
CA VAL A 111 -6.85 -21.89 -5.26
C VAL A 111 -6.22 -20.51 -5.10
N ILE A 112 -5.01 -20.46 -4.56
CA ILE A 112 -4.25 -19.24 -4.31
C ILE A 112 -3.04 -19.27 -5.24
N VAL A 113 -3.01 -18.33 -6.18
CA VAL A 113 -1.93 -18.21 -7.15
C VAL A 113 -1.06 -17.01 -6.78
N GLU A 114 0.22 -17.28 -6.53
CA GLU A 114 1.23 -16.26 -6.32
C GLU A 114 1.86 -15.90 -7.68
N ALA A 115 2.02 -14.61 -7.94
CA ALA A 115 2.68 -14.12 -9.16
C ALA A 115 3.54 -12.90 -8.85
N GLY A 116 4.53 -12.65 -9.72
CA GLY A 116 5.33 -11.43 -9.69
C GLY A 116 4.55 -10.21 -10.19
N ASP A 117 5.27 -9.19 -10.67
CA ASP A 117 4.64 -8.02 -11.27
C ASP A 117 3.94 -8.36 -12.59
N LEU A 118 2.62 -8.14 -12.64
CA LEU A 118 1.77 -8.43 -13.80
C LEU A 118 1.24 -7.14 -14.40
N GLN A 119 1.64 -6.90 -15.66
CA GLN A 119 1.10 -5.83 -16.48
C GLN A 119 -0.41 -6.01 -16.70
N ARG A 120 -1.13 -4.91 -16.92
CA ARG A 120 -2.59 -4.94 -17.17
C ARG A 120 -2.98 -5.77 -18.41
N THR A 121 -2.08 -5.87 -19.38
CA THR A 121 -2.26 -6.65 -20.61
C THR A 121 -2.03 -8.14 -20.41
N ASN A 122 -1.57 -8.57 -19.23
CA ASN A 122 -1.31 -9.98 -18.99
C ASN A 122 -2.62 -10.78 -19.02
N PRO A 123 -2.67 -11.90 -19.78
CA PRO A 123 -3.90 -12.66 -19.95
C PRO A 123 -4.39 -13.28 -18.63
N LEU A 124 -3.48 -13.68 -17.74
CA LEU A 124 -3.84 -14.27 -16.45
C LEU A 124 -4.58 -13.27 -15.55
N ARG A 125 -4.08 -12.04 -15.50
CA ARG A 125 -4.73 -10.94 -14.78
C ARG A 125 -6.11 -10.63 -15.38
N THR A 126 -6.17 -10.53 -16.71
CA THR A 126 -7.43 -10.22 -17.43
C THR A 126 -8.48 -11.31 -17.22
N ALA A 127 -8.08 -12.58 -17.22
CA ALA A 127 -8.96 -13.72 -16.96
C ALA A 127 -9.52 -13.68 -15.52
N CYS A 128 -8.68 -13.43 -14.52
CA CYS A 128 -9.09 -13.32 -13.13
C CYS A 128 -10.03 -12.11 -12.89
N GLU A 129 -9.75 -10.95 -13.50
CA GLU A 129 -10.59 -9.75 -13.34
C GLU A 129 -11.99 -9.90 -13.99
N ARG A 130 -12.07 -10.70 -15.06
CA ARG A 130 -13.31 -11.01 -15.78
C ARG A 130 -14.21 -11.98 -15.03
N ALA A 131 -13.63 -12.97 -14.36
CA ALA A 131 -14.38 -13.96 -13.60
C ALA A 131 -15.06 -13.33 -12.37
N ARG A 132 -16.21 -13.90 -11.98
CA ARG A 132 -16.94 -13.50 -10.75
C ARG A 132 -16.50 -14.32 -9.54
N THR A 133 -15.94 -15.49 -9.79
CA THR A 133 -15.44 -16.47 -8.81
C THR A 133 -13.96 -16.27 -8.48
N ALA A 134 -13.31 -15.28 -9.11
CA ALA A 134 -11.91 -14.95 -8.89
C ALA A 134 -11.71 -13.55 -8.33
N LEU A 135 -10.65 -13.40 -7.55
CA LEU A 135 -10.23 -12.16 -6.92
C LEU A 135 -8.80 -11.83 -7.30
N ALA A 136 -8.56 -10.65 -7.87
CA ALA A 136 -7.22 -10.18 -8.20
C ALA A 136 -6.76 -9.15 -7.16
N VAL A 137 -5.70 -9.49 -6.42
CA VAL A 137 -5.16 -8.71 -5.31
C VAL A 137 -3.76 -8.20 -5.66
N PRO A 138 -3.63 -6.90 -6.00
CA PRO A 138 -2.33 -6.29 -6.22
C PRO A 138 -1.59 -6.06 -4.89
N CYS A 139 -0.34 -6.49 -4.83
CA CYS A 139 0.61 -6.29 -3.74
C CYS A 139 1.76 -5.38 -4.19
N TYR A 140 1.45 -4.12 -4.44
CA TYR A 140 2.50 -3.10 -4.57
C TYR A 140 2.89 -2.71 -3.14
N GLY A 141 4.17 -2.85 -2.78
CA GLY A 141 4.68 -2.48 -1.46
C GLY A 141 4.08 -1.15 -1.00
N ASP A 142 3.63 -1.13 0.26
CA ASP A 142 2.78 -0.10 0.85
C ASP A 142 3.16 1.26 0.29
N ALA A 143 2.31 1.76 -0.61
CA ALA A 143 2.54 3.06 -1.21
C ALA A 143 2.76 4.02 -0.05
N ALA A 144 3.91 4.69 -0.01
CA ALA A 144 4.41 5.54 1.09
C ALA A 144 3.41 6.59 1.66
N ARG A 145 2.19 6.68 1.12
CA ARG A 145 1.02 7.31 1.72
C ARG A 145 0.55 6.68 3.03
N ASP A 146 0.75 5.38 3.25
CA ASP A 146 0.25 4.72 4.47
C ASP A 146 1.09 5.03 5.73
N LEU A 147 2.34 5.47 5.56
CA LEU A 147 3.15 5.90 6.71
C LEU A 147 2.47 7.05 7.46
N GLY A 148 1.83 7.98 6.73
CA GLY A 148 1.11 9.10 7.36
C GLY A 148 -0.11 8.65 8.16
N THR A 149 -0.93 7.76 7.60
CA THR A 149 -2.13 7.23 8.25
C THR A 149 -1.79 6.34 9.44
N ILE A 150 -0.78 5.49 9.32
CA ILE A 150 -0.30 4.61 10.39
C ILE A 150 0.34 5.44 11.51
N ILE A 151 1.12 6.48 11.18
CA ILE A 151 1.62 7.44 12.17
C ILE A 151 0.45 8.12 12.88
N ASP A 152 -0.55 8.62 12.14
CA ASP A 152 -1.72 9.28 12.73
C ASP A 152 -2.57 8.34 13.60
N GLU A 153 -2.71 7.06 13.23
CA GLU A 153 -3.39 6.04 14.03
C GLU A 153 -2.59 5.65 15.28
N MET A 154 -1.28 5.44 15.17
CA MET A 154 -0.41 5.18 16.33
C MET A 154 -0.36 6.38 17.30
N VAL A 155 -0.35 7.60 16.76
CA VAL A 155 -0.37 8.85 17.51
C VAL A 155 -1.71 9.04 18.23
N ARG A 156 -2.83 8.71 17.57
CA ARG A 156 -4.17 8.68 18.19
C ARG A 156 -4.30 7.59 19.25
N ALA A 157 -3.77 6.39 19.01
CA ALA A 157 -3.75 5.30 19.98
C ALA A 157 -2.90 5.65 21.21
N ALA A 158 -1.84 6.45 21.04
CA ALA A 158 -1.04 7.02 22.12
C ALA A 158 -1.69 8.28 22.77
N GLY A 159 -2.90 8.66 22.38
CA GLY A 159 -3.65 9.78 22.95
C GLY A 159 -3.05 11.17 22.68
N LYS A 160 -2.13 11.29 21.71
CA LYS A 160 -1.52 12.58 21.36
C LYS A 160 -2.13 13.08 20.05
N SER A 161 -2.46 14.37 19.98
CA SER A 161 -2.79 15.02 18.72
C SER A 161 -1.54 15.70 18.17
N ILE A 162 -1.17 15.43 16.92
CA ILE A 162 -0.20 16.28 16.22
C ILE A 162 -0.94 17.57 15.86
N ASP A 163 -0.68 18.62 16.63
CA ASP A 163 -1.07 19.97 16.26
C ASP A 163 -0.39 20.35 14.94
N ARG A 164 -1.20 20.80 13.96
CA ARG A 164 -0.80 21.05 12.57
C ARG A 164 0.23 22.19 12.43
N THR A 165 0.61 22.84 13.52
CA THR A 165 1.58 23.96 13.57
C THR A 165 3.03 23.51 13.80
N SER A 166 3.30 22.22 14.05
CA SER A 166 4.63 21.75 14.48
C SER A 166 5.55 21.22 13.37
N ARG A 167 5.30 21.55 12.09
CA ARG A 167 6.20 21.20 10.98
C ARG A 167 7.30 22.22 10.69
N SER A 168 7.29 23.41 11.32
CA SER A 168 8.20 24.50 10.95
C SER A 168 9.29 24.87 11.96
N ARG A 169 9.46 24.14 13.08
CA ARG A 169 10.51 24.43 14.08
C ARG A 169 11.46 23.27 14.34
N ARG A 170 11.92 22.61 13.28
CA ARG A 170 13.19 21.85 13.27
C ARG A 170 14.09 22.35 12.15
N CYS A 171 14.13 23.66 12.01
CA CYS A 171 15.30 24.39 11.56
C CYS A 171 15.60 25.36 12.70
N TRP A 172 16.86 25.49 13.09
CA TRP A 172 17.35 26.45 14.09
C TRP A 172 17.26 26.04 15.58
N SER A 173 18.22 25.22 16.02
CA SER A 173 18.80 25.37 17.36
C SER A 173 20.22 24.81 17.40
N MET A 174 21.17 25.58 16.84
CA MET A 174 22.49 25.70 17.43
C MET A 174 22.52 27.07 18.12
N PRO A 175 22.66 27.15 19.45
CA PRO A 175 22.88 28.42 20.10
C PRO A 175 24.36 28.80 19.95
N SER A 176 24.65 29.70 19.01
CA SER A 176 25.79 30.60 19.11
C SER A 176 25.38 31.82 19.95
N SER A 177 26.20 32.07 20.97
CA SER A 177 26.33 33.16 21.95
C SER A 177 25.57 34.50 21.79
N PRO A 178 25.37 35.22 22.92
CA PRO A 178 24.36 36.27 23.06
C PRO A 178 24.86 37.64 22.58
N GLY A 179 23.99 38.39 21.91
CA GLY A 179 24.26 39.77 21.51
C GLY A 179 22.98 40.56 21.23
N GLY A 180 22.49 41.27 22.26
CA GLY A 180 21.82 42.56 22.17
C GLY A 180 20.44 42.66 21.51
N CYS A 181 19.38 42.78 22.33
CA CYS A 181 18.14 43.44 21.94
C CYS A 181 18.18 44.93 22.35
N PRO A 182 17.91 45.89 21.44
CA PRO A 182 17.56 47.25 21.83
C PRO A 182 16.07 47.47 21.55
N CYS A 183 15.24 47.41 22.60
CA CYS A 183 13.89 47.96 22.54
C CYS A 183 13.39 48.29 23.94
N SER A 184 13.68 49.51 24.39
CA SER A 184 12.77 50.27 25.25
C SER A 184 13.36 51.63 25.54
N THR A 185 12.85 52.69 24.93
CA THR A 185 12.64 53.93 25.68
C THR A 185 11.43 54.65 25.11
N SER A 186 10.32 54.42 25.79
CA SER A 186 9.15 55.28 25.82
C SER A 186 9.55 56.70 26.26
N ARG A 187 9.08 57.71 25.53
CA ARG A 187 8.71 59.02 26.09
C ARG A 187 7.81 59.78 25.10
N ARG A 188 6.52 59.81 25.43
CA ARG A 188 5.57 60.92 25.13
C ARG A 188 5.94 62.13 26.03
N PRO A 189 5.41 63.37 25.87
CA PRO A 189 4.08 63.72 25.34
C PRO A 189 3.93 65.07 24.57
N ASN A 190 2.67 65.35 24.19
CA ASN A 190 2.03 66.63 23.86
C ASN A 190 2.13 67.24 22.44
N SER A 191 1.01 67.13 21.71
CA SER A 191 0.46 68.15 20.78
C SER A 191 -0.11 69.34 21.60
N PRO A 192 -0.33 70.57 21.06
CA PRO A 192 -0.96 70.82 19.75
C PRO A 192 -0.53 72.09 18.95
N ALA A 193 -1.06 72.14 17.72
CA ALA A 193 -1.50 73.33 16.98
C ALA A 193 -0.64 73.89 15.81
N LYS A 194 -1.37 74.10 14.69
CA LYS A 194 -1.20 75.05 13.57
C LYS A 194 -0.24 74.71 12.40
N GLY A 195 -0.87 74.51 11.23
CA GLY A 195 -0.74 75.44 10.09
C GLY A 195 0.33 75.17 9.03
N SER A 196 -0.12 75.20 7.77
CA SER A 196 0.61 75.49 6.50
C SER A 196 1.59 74.46 5.89
N MET A 197 1.21 74.04 4.67
CA MET A 197 2.01 73.54 3.52
C MET A 197 3.25 74.41 3.17
N PRO A 198 4.07 74.08 2.15
CA PRO A 198 4.55 72.78 1.61
C PRO A 198 6.10 72.82 1.34
N ALA A 199 6.60 71.95 0.45
CA ALA A 199 7.96 71.83 -0.10
C ALA A 199 8.88 70.87 0.70
N SER A 200 9.70 70.00 0.10
CA SER A 200 10.19 69.89 -1.27
C SER A 200 10.62 68.44 -1.52
N CYS A 201 10.22 67.92 -2.67
CA CYS A 201 10.86 66.78 -3.30
C CYS A 201 12.18 67.27 -3.90
N SER A 202 13.31 66.72 -3.47
CA SER A 202 14.57 66.79 -4.21
C SER A 202 15.46 65.60 -3.85
N ALA A 203 15.48 64.62 -4.74
CA ALA A 203 16.64 63.74 -5.00
C ALA A 203 17.84 64.61 -5.47
N PRO A 204 19.01 64.07 -5.89
CA PRO A 204 19.54 62.70 -5.87
C PRO A 204 20.98 62.66 -5.31
N CYS A 205 21.61 61.48 -5.22
CA CYS A 205 23.05 61.33 -5.54
C CYS A 205 23.41 59.85 -5.63
N CYS A 206 23.44 59.36 -6.87
CA CYS A 206 24.23 58.20 -7.28
C CYS A 206 25.73 58.46 -7.04
N GLY A 207 26.46 57.38 -6.79
CA GLY A 207 27.87 57.24 -7.16
C GLY A 207 28.74 56.70 -6.01
N THR A 208 28.90 55.37 -5.90
CA THR A 208 30.05 54.56 -6.40
C THR A 208 31.34 54.72 -5.58
N PRO A 209 32.37 53.87 -5.75
CA PRO A 209 32.43 52.39 -5.82
C PRO A 209 33.51 51.84 -4.84
N TRP A 210 33.97 50.58 -5.02
CA TRP A 210 35.27 49.93 -4.63
C TRP A 210 35.04 48.62 -3.86
N ARG A 211 35.23 47.44 -4.49
CA ARG A 211 36.47 46.67 -4.81
C ARG A 211 36.60 45.51 -3.79
N CYS A 212 37.11 44.32 -4.09
CA CYS A 212 37.95 43.79 -5.17
C CYS A 212 37.42 42.42 -5.63
#